data_AF-A0A7J2UR68-F1
#
_entry.id   AF-A0A7J2UR68-F1
#
_cell.length_a   1.000
_cell.length_b   1.000
_cell.length_c   1.000
_cell.angle_alpha   90.00
_cell.angle_beta   90.00
_cell.angle_gamma   90.00
#
_symmetry.space_group_name_H-M   'P 1'
#
loop_
_entity.id
_entity.type
_entity.pdbx_description
1 polymer ?
#
loop_
_entity_poly.entity_id
_entity_poly.type
_entity_poly.pdbx_seq_one_letter_code
_entity_poly.pdbx_strand_id
1 'polypeptide(L)'
;MRRELIRQMLREDAGKGDITSEILIGKNVRARGKIMAKQDGVLAGVEEARAVFAEVGVRARALKRDGEVVRRGDTIMEVEGSARKILLAERVALNILMRMSGIATAT
;
A
#
# COMPACT_ATOMS: atom_id res chain seq x y z
N MET A 1 -9.56 -8.90 -4.68
CA MET A 1 -8.67 -9.00 -5.86
C MET A 1 -8.02 -10.39 -5.96
N ARG A 2 -7.88 -10.99 -7.17
CA ARG A 2 -7.21 -12.30 -7.36
C ARG A 2 -5.69 -12.15 -7.13
N ARG A 3 -5.07 -13.02 -6.31
CA ARG A 3 -3.61 -12.96 -5.97
C ARG A 3 -2.69 -12.86 -7.17
N GLU A 4 -3.07 -13.50 -8.29
CA GLU A 4 -2.30 -13.50 -9.53
C GLU A 4 -2.17 -12.11 -10.15
N LEU A 5 -3.23 -11.30 -10.07
CA LEU A 5 -3.21 -9.90 -10.50
C LEU A 5 -2.28 -9.06 -9.61
N ILE A 6 -2.32 -9.26 -8.29
CA ILE A 6 -1.43 -8.57 -7.34
C ILE A 6 0.04 -8.86 -7.68
N ARG A 7 0.38 -10.13 -7.95
CA ARG A 7 1.74 -10.52 -8.36
C ARG A 7 2.15 -9.87 -9.68
N GLN A 8 1.23 -9.77 -10.63
CA GLN A 8 1.48 -9.10 -11.90
C GLN A 8 1.76 -7.61 -11.67
N MET A 9 0.92 -6.91 -10.92
CA MET A 9 1.11 -5.49 -10.59
C MET A 9 2.44 -5.24 -9.87
N LEU A 10 2.80 -6.08 -8.90
CA LEU A 10 4.09 -6.01 -8.21
C LEU A 10 5.29 -6.22 -9.16
N ARG A 11 5.18 -7.14 -10.12
CA ARG A 11 6.23 -7.36 -11.12
C ARG A 11 6.34 -6.19 -12.11
N GLU A 12 5.21 -5.65 -12.55
CA GLU A 12 5.17 -4.49 -13.45
C GLU A 12 5.80 -3.26 -12.80
N ASP A 13 5.49 -3.00 -11.52
CA ASP A 13 6.02 -1.85 -10.79
C ASP A 13 7.52 -2.00 -10.43
N ALA A 14 7.93 -3.21 -10.04
CA ALA A 14 9.32 -3.50 -9.69
C ALA A 14 10.26 -3.64 -10.91
N GLY A 15 9.73 -3.83 -12.12
CA GLY A 15 10.53 -4.04 -13.33
C GLY A 15 11.49 -5.24 -13.20
N LYS A 16 12.81 -4.98 -13.28
CA LYS A 16 13.88 -6.00 -13.11
C LYS A 16 14.24 -6.28 -11.64
N GLY A 17 13.55 -5.64 -10.69
CA GLY A 17 13.84 -5.65 -9.26
C GLY A 17 13.99 -4.23 -8.71
N ASP A 18 13.71 -4.04 -7.42
CA ASP A 18 13.94 -2.76 -6.72
C ASP A 18 15.43 -2.62 -6.35
N ILE A 19 16.25 -2.43 -7.39
CA ILE A 19 17.72 -2.34 -7.31
C ILE A 19 18.13 -1.23 -6.34
N THR A 20 17.39 -0.12 -6.30
CA THR A 20 17.65 1.02 -5.42
C THR A 20 17.52 0.63 -3.95
N SER A 21 16.43 -0.03 -3.55
CA SER A 21 16.27 -0.54 -2.18
C SER A 21 17.26 -1.66 -1.87
N GLU A 22 17.62 -2.48 -2.86
CA GLU A 22 18.61 -3.55 -2.66
C GLU A 22 20.02 -3.03 -2.37
N ILE A 23 20.40 -1.89 -2.94
CA ILE A 23 21.70 -1.25 -2.73
C ILE A 23 21.70 -0.42 -1.44
N LEU A 24 20.64 0.37 -1.19
CA LEU A 24 20.64 1.37 -0.13
C LEU A 24 20.19 0.84 1.25
N ILE A 25 19.39 -0.22 1.28
CA ILE A 25 18.76 -0.70 2.53
C ILE A 25 19.36 -2.04 2.92
N GLY A 26 19.93 -2.18 4.11
CA GLY A 26 20.43 -3.47 4.58
C GLY A 26 19.36 -4.57 4.56
N LYS A 27 19.73 -5.82 4.24
CA LYS A 27 18.81 -6.97 4.11
C LYS A 27 17.92 -7.21 5.34
N ASN A 28 18.40 -6.83 6.53
CA ASN A 28 17.75 -7.10 7.81
C ASN A 28 17.06 -5.87 8.43
N VAL A 29 16.94 -4.77 7.70
CA VAL A 29 16.27 -3.57 8.22
C VAL A 29 14.77 -3.80 8.30
N ARG A 30 14.22 -3.72 9.51
CA ARG A 30 12.77 -3.67 9.75
C ARG A 30 12.33 -2.21 9.85
N ALA A 31 11.14 -1.92 9.32
CA ALA A 31 10.56 -0.59 9.36
C ALA A 31 9.06 -0.66 9.73
N ARG A 32 8.56 0.49 10.17
CA ARG A 32 7.13 0.77 10.35
C ARG A 32 6.75 1.96 9.48
N GLY A 33 5.57 1.91 8.89
CA GLY A 33 5.05 2.96 8.02
C GLY A 33 3.58 3.24 8.30
N LYS A 34 3.14 4.44 7.92
CA LYS A 34 1.75 4.87 8.01
C LYS A 34 1.30 5.37 6.64
N ILE A 35 0.16 4.88 6.18
CA ILE A 35 -0.54 5.43 5.02
C ILE A 35 -1.50 6.49 5.54
N MET A 36 -1.35 7.72 5.05
CA MET A 36 -2.13 8.88 5.48
C MET A 36 -2.91 9.49 4.31
N ALA A 37 -4.15 9.88 4.58
CA ALA A 37 -4.94 10.67 3.65
C ALA A 37 -4.33 12.08 3.52
N LYS A 38 -4.01 12.50 2.29
CA LYS A 38 -3.52 13.87 2.01
C LYS A 38 -4.62 14.83 1.56
N GLN A 39 -5.81 14.32 1.33
CA GLN A 39 -6.99 15.06 0.89
C GLN A 39 -8.24 14.43 1.51
N ASP A 40 -9.30 15.21 1.56
CA ASP A 40 -10.60 14.76 2.02
C ASP A 40 -11.28 13.91 0.92
N GLY A 41 -12.08 12.91 1.33
CA GLY A 41 -12.81 12.08 0.38
C GLY A 41 -13.44 10.84 1.01
N VAL A 42 -13.86 9.91 0.17
CA VAL A 42 -14.38 8.59 0.56
C VAL A 42 -13.31 7.54 0.30
N LEU A 43 -12.96 6.79 1.34
CA LEU A 43 -11.94 5.75 1.27
C LEU A 43 -12.46 4.49 0.57
N ALA A 44 -11.69 3.95 -0.36
CA ALA A 44 -11.95 2.66 -0.97
C ALA A 44 -10.66 1.94 -1.36
N GLY A 45 -10.67 0.60 -1.35
CA GLY A 45 -9.52 -0.24 -1.74
C GLY A 45 -8.61 -0.66 -0.58
N VAL A 46 -9.09 -0.56 0.68
CA VAL A 46 -8.32 -0.88 1.88
C VAL A 46 -7.92 -2.35 1.90
N GLU A 47 -8.85 -3.26 1.60
CA GLU A 47 -8.58 -4.70 1.65
C GLU A 47 -7.65 -5.14 0.50
N GLU A 48 -7.76 -4.51 -0.67
CA GLU A 48 -6.83 -4.69 -1.78
C GLU A 48 -5.42 -4.24 -1.40
N ALA A 49 -5.27 -3.05 -0.83
CA ALA A 49 -3.97 -2.57 -0.35
C ALA A 49 -3.36 -3.51 0.71
N ARG A 50 -4.20 -4.02 1.62
CA ARG A 50 -3.79 -5.01 2.64
C ARG A 50 -3.31 -6.30 1.99
N ALA A 51 -3.96 -6.75 0.93
CA ALA A 51 -3.58 -7.94 0.18
C ALA A 51 -2.24 -7.77 -0.56
N VAL A 52 -1.93 -6.57 -1.07
CA VAL A 52 -0.61 -6.26 -1.68
C VAL A 52 0.51 -6.44 -0.64
N PHE A 53 0.37 -5.85 0.55
CA PHE A 53 1.37 -6.01 1.61
C PHE A 53 1.49 -7.45 2.10
N ALA A 54 0.36 -8.16 2.24
CA ALA A 54 0.35 -9.56 2.63
C ALA A 54 1.10 -10.46 1.63
N GLU A 55 1.01 -10.17 0.32
CA GLU A 55 1.69 -10.96 -0.72
C GLU A 55 3.22 -10.89 -0.61
N VAL A 56 3.77 -9.77 -0.14
CA VAL A 56 5.22 -9.64 0.13
C VAL A 56 5.60 -10.05 1.55
N GLY A 57 4.64 -10.39 2.42
CA GLY A 57 4.88 -10.76 3.82
C GLY A 57 5.14 -9.56 4.74
N VAL A 58 4.53 -8.42 4.44
CA VAL A 58 4.46 -7.23 5.30
C VAL A 58 3.14 -7.27 6.07
N ARG A 59 3.18 -7.03 7.39
CA ARG A 59 1.95 -6.91 8.19
C ARG A 59 1.31 -5.57 7.90
N ALA A 60 0.01 -5.56 7.60
CA ALA A 60 -0.75 -4.36 7.34
C ALA A 60 -2.03 -4.36 8.20
N ARG A 61 -2.19 -3.33 9.04
CA ARG A 61 -3.34 -3.12 9.91
C ARG A 61 -4.14 -1.92 9.40
N ALA A 62 -5.33 -2.19 8.88
CA ALA A 62 -6.28 -1.13 8.55
C ALA A 62 -6.80 -0.45 9.82
N LEU A 63 -6.83 0.88 9.84
CA LEU A 63 -7.42 1.71 10.89
C LEU A 63 -8.76 2.30 10.46
N LYS A 64 -9.00 2.37 9.15
CA LYS A 64 -10.25 2.79 8.52
C LYS A 64 -10.69 1.75 7.50
N ARG A 65 -11.99 1.71 7.19
CA ARG A 65 -12.60 0.77 6.25
C ARG A 65 -13.12 1.47 5.00
N ASP A 66 -13.37 0.69 3.97
CA ASP A 66 -14.00 1.19 2.74
C ASP A 66 -15.38 1.80 3.03
N GLY A 67 -15.69 2.89 2.34
CA GLY A 67 -16.91 3.68 2.53
C GLY A 67 -16.82 4.71 3.65
N GLU A 68 -15.76 4.71 4.47
CA GLU A 68 -15.56 5.75 5.48
C GLU A 68 -15.10 7.06 4.83
N VAL A 69 -15.61 8.18 5.36
CA VAL A 69 -15.08 9.51 5.02
C VAL A 69 -13.72 9.68 5.70
N VAL A 70 -12.73 10.09 4.91
CA VAL A 70 -11.39 10.45 5.36
C VAL A 70 -11.17 11.95 5.23
N ARG A 71 -10.47 12.51 6.21
CA ARG A 71 -9.98 13.89 6.18
C ARG A 71 -8.47 13.89 6.02
N ARG A 72 -7.94 14.98 5.46
CA ARG A 72 -6.51 15.22 5.38
C ARG A 72 -5.87 15.06 6.77
N GLY A 73 -4.85 14.21 6.85
CA GLY A 73 -4.13 13.86 8.07
C GLY A 73 -4.58 12.55 8.71
N ASP A 74 -5.72 11.98 8.31
CA ASP A 74 -6.18 10.69 8.83
C ASP A 74 -5.18 9.58 8.48
N THR A 75 -4.87 8.74 9.46
CA THR A 75 -4.12 7.50 9.21
C THR A 75 -5.09 6.41 8.78
N ILE A 76 -4.88 5.87 7.59
CA ILE A 76 -5.71 4.84 6.97
C ILE A 76 -5.24 3.44 7.38
N MET A 77 -3.93 3.22 7.37
CA MET A 77 -3.33 1.90 7.56
C MET A 77 -1.92 2.03 8.16
N GLU A 78 -1.55 1.09 9.02
CA GLU A 78 -0.18 0.94 9.54
C GLU A 78 0.45 -0.32 8.94
N VAL A 79 1.73 -0.24 8.58
CA VAL A 79 2.48 -1.37 8.01
C VAL A 79 3.76 -1.63 8.80
N GLU A 80 4.13 -2.90 8.95
CA GLU A 80 5.34 -3.33 9.64
C GLU A 80 5.96 -4.55 8.97
N GLY A 81 7.27 -4.51 8.70
CA GLY A 81 7.97 -5.60 8.05
C GLY A 81 9.40 -5.23 7.62
N SER A 82 9.93 -5.98 6.66
CA SER A 82 11.19 -5.62 6.00
C SER A 82 11.01 -4.29 5.26
N ALA A 83 11.95 -3.37 5.45
CA ALA A 83 11.89 -2.05 4.84
C ALA A 83 11.87 -2.12 3.31
N ARG A 84 12.69 -2.99 2.71
CA ARG A 84 12.69 -3.26 1.26
C ARG A 84 11.31 -3.72 0.76
N LYS A 85 10.67 -4.62 1.51
CA LYS A 85 9.36 -5.16 1.13
C LYS A 85 8.22 -4.16 1.31
N ILE A 86 8.32 -3.28 2.31
CA ILE A 86 7.38 -2.17 2.48
C ILE A 86 7.44 -1.26 1.25
N LEU A 87 8.64 -0.83 0.85
CA LEU A 87 8.81 0.06 -0.31
C LEU A 87 8.41 -0.60 -1.63
N LEU A 88 8.74 -1.89 -1.81
CA LEU A 88 8.33 -2.68 -2.98
C LEU A 88 6.81 -2.70 -3.17
N ALA A 89 6.04 -2.82 -2.08
CA ALA A 89 4.59 -2.89 -2.12
C ALA A 89 3.91 -1.51 -2.09
N GLU A 90 4.63 -0.47 -1.65
CA GLU A 90 4.08 0.87 -1.38
C GLU A 90 3.35 1.44 -2.59
N ARG A 91 4.04 1.55 -3.73
CA ARG A 91 3.49 2.23 -4.91
C ARG A 91 2.25 1.52 -5.45
N VAL A 92 2.27 0.20 -5.52
CA VAL A 92 1.12 -0.60 -5.94
C VAL A 92 -0.06 -0.40 -4.99
N ALA A 93 0.17 -0.48 -3.67
CA ALA A 93 -0.88 -0.28 -2.68
C ALA A 93 -1.47 1.14 -2.71
N LEU A 94 -0.62 2.17 -2.81
CA LEU A 94 -1.06 3.57 -2.90
C LEU A 94 -1.84 3.84 -4.18
N ASN A 95 -1.40 3.32 -5.32
CA ASN A 95 -2.10 3.49 -6.60
C ASN A 95 -3.52 2.92 -6.56
N ILE A 96 -3.69 1.75 -5.93
CA ILE A 96 -5.01 1.15 -5.73
C ILE A 96 -5.89 2.06 -4.87
N LEU A 97 -5.40 2.47 -3.69
CA LEU A 97 -6.14 3.33 -2.77
C LEU A 97 -6.53 4.66 -3.41
N MET A 98 -5.58 5.33 -4.07
CA MET A 98 -5.84 6.62 -4.72
C MET A 98 -6.88 6.48 -5.84
N ARG A 99 -6.75 5.47 -6.71
CA ARG A 99 -7.67 5.28 -7.84
C ARG A 99 -9.08 4.94 -7.37
N MET A 100 -9.21 4.00 -6.43
CA MET A 100 -10.52 3.57 -5.93
C MET A 100 -11.18 4.66 -5.09
N SER A 101 -10.44 5.31 -4.20
CA SER A 101 -10.96 6.42 -3.38
C SER A 101 -11.34 7.63 -4.24
N GLY A 102 -10.59 7.91 -5.32
CA GLY A 102 -10.94 8.96 -6.28
C GLY A 102 -12.28 8.72 -6.97
N ILE A 103 -12.56 7.46 -7.37
CA ILE A 103 -13.85 7.07 -7.95
C ILE A 103 -14.97 7.18 -6.89
N ALA A 104 -14.74 6.63 -5.70
CA ALA A 104 -15.71 6.64 -4.61
C ALA A 104 -16.07 8.07 -4.16
N THR A 105 -15.13 9.01 -4.21
CA THR A 105 -15.37 10.41 -3.84
C THR A 105 -16.16 11.18 -4.91
N ALA A 106 -16.07 10.76 -6.17
CA ALA A 106 -16.75 11.41 -7.29
C ALA A 106 -18.17 10.86 -7.55
N THR A 107 -18.58 9.81 -6.83
CA THR A 107 -19.91 9.20 -6.90
C THR A 107 -20.81 9.79 -5.82
#